data_AF-A0A4Q3VJX3-F1
#
_entry.id   AF-A0A4Q3VJX3-F1
#
_cell.length_a   1.000
_cell.length_b   1.000
_cell.length_c   1.000
_cell.angle_alpha   90.00
_cell.angle_beta   90.00
_cell.angle_gamma   90.00
#
_symmetry.space_group_name_H-M   'P 1'
#
loop_
_entity.id
_entity.type
_entity.pdbx_description
1 polymer ?
#
loop_
_entity_poly.entity_id
_entity_poly.type
_entity_poly.pdbx_seq_one_letter_code
_entity_poly.pdbx_strand_id
1 'polypeptide(L)'
;MTLVPEVCYRALAAHDRRFDGRFFVGVSTTGIYCRPVCTARLPARTSCTFHGSPESAEAAGFRPCRRCRPELAPGGASIDAVNDLAKVALVRIRDGALDEGSVADLAEELGTSVRHLNRSLVREVGAGPLEIALTRRLLLAKRLLADTDLPIGEIALAAGFGS
;
A
#
# COMPACT_ATOMS: atom_id res chain seq x y z
N MET A 1 -20.30 -9.89 12.14
CA MET A 1 -18.91 -10.22 12.53
C MET A 1 -18.77 -9.97 14.02
N THR A 2 -18.35 -10.95 14.82
CA THR A 2 -18.21 -10.75 16.27
C THR A 2 -16.92 -9.97 16.54
N LEU A 3 -17.05 -8.74 17.06
CA LEU A 3 -15.91 -7.91 17.43
C LEU A 3 -15.41 -8.34 18.80
N VAL A 4 -14.37 -9.16 18.84
CA VAL A 4 -13.70 -9.53 20.09
C VAL A 4 -12.75 -8.39 20.46
N PRO A 5 -12.97 -7.64 21.57
CA PRO A 5 -12.20 -6.42 21.86
C PRO A 5 -10.69 -6.65 21.96
N GLU A 6 -10.27 -7.82 22.40
CA GLU A 6 -8.85 -8.18 22.46
C GLU A 6 -8.21 -8.31 21.07
N VAL A 7 -8.91 -8.96 20.14
CA VAL A 7 -8.44 -9.11 18.76
C VAL A 7 -8.39 -7.75 18.06
N CYS A 8 -9.45 -6.95 18.22
CA CYS A 8 -9.49 -5.60 17.65
C CYS A 8 -8.38 -4.70 18.21
N TYR A 9 -8.09 -4.77 19.52
CA TYR A 9 -7.01 -3.98 20.11
C TYR A 9 -5.63 -4.43 19.61
N ARG A 10 -5.39 -5.74 19.47
CA ARG A 10 -4.13 -6.25 18.89
C ARG A 10 -3.96 -5.81 17.44
N ALA A 11 -5.01 -5.88 16.63
CA ALA A 11 -5.00 -5.42 15.25
C ALA A 11 -4.73 -3.90 15.14
N LEU A 12 -5.32 -3.11 16.04
CA LEU A 12 -5.05 -1.67 16.14
C LEU A 12 -3.58 -1.39 16.51
N ALA A 13 -3.04 -2.10 17.50
CA ALA A 13 -1.66 -1.93 17.94
C ALA A 13 -0.63 -2.30 16.86
N ALA A 14 -0.95 -3.29 16.02
CA ALA A 14 -0.13 -3.70 14.88
C ALA A 14 -0.34 -2.85 13.62
N HIS A 15 -1.29 -1.91 13.61
CA HIS A 15 -1.74 -1.20 12.41
C HIS A 15 -2.09 -2.16 11.26
N ASP A 16 -2.74 -3.28 11.58
CA ASP A 16 -2.94 -4.38 10.64
C ASP A 16 -3.95 -4.01 9.53
N ARG A 17 -3.42 -3.82 8.31
CA ARG A 17 -4.20 -3.43 7.13
C ARG A 17 -5.25 -4.47 6.72
N ARG A 18 -5.12 -5.73 7.14
CA ARG A 18 -6.12 -6.77 6.85
C ARG A 18 -7.46 -6.49 7.53
N PHE A 19 -7.45 -5.68 8.58
CA PHE A 19 -8.63 -5.25 9.32
C PHE A 19 -9.14 -3.86 8.91
N ASP A 20 -8.50 -3.22 7.93
CA ASP A 20 -8.96 -1.92 7.44
C ASP A 20 -10.39 -2.00 6.88
N GLY A 21 -11.25 -1.10 7.32
CA GLY A 21 -12.69 -1.10 7.01
C GLY A 21 -13.50 -2.23 7.65
N ARG A 22 -12.88 -3.19 8.37
CA ARG A 22 -13.60 -4.30 9.03
C ARG A 22 -14.14 -3.93 10.41
N PHE A 23 -13.50 -2.98 11.08
CA PHE A 23 -13.97 -2.40 12.34
C PHE A 23 -13.37 -1.01 12.53
N PHE A 24 -13.93 -0.28 13.48
CA PHE A 24 -13.52 1.07 13.86
C PHE A 24 -13.34 1.15 15.36
N VAL A 25 -12.37 1.95 15.82
CA VAL A 25 -12.11 2.16 17.25
C VAL A 25 -12.56 3.55 17.67
N GLY A 26 -13.53 3.64 18.58
CA GLY A 26 -13.91 4.86 19.28
C GLY A 26 -13.02 5.06 20.51
N VAL A 27 -12.40 6.23 20.63
CA VAL A 27 -11.50 6.58 21.74
C VAL A 27 -12.18 7.58 22.65
N SER A 28 -12.59 7.15 23.84
CA SER A 28 -13.39 7.95 24.77
C SER A 28 -12.68 9.21 25.26
N THR A 29 -11.35 9.16 25.40
CA THR A 29 -10.55 10.31 25.87
C THR A 29 -10.50 11.47 24.87
N THR A 30 -10.72 11.20 23.58
CA THR A 30 -10.70 12.22 22.52
C THR A 30 -12.06 12.45 21.87
N GLY A 31 -13.01 11.53 22.06
CA GLY A 31 -14.28 11.53 21.35
C GLY A 31 -14.11 11.34 19.84
N ILE A 32 -13.05 10.66 19.42
CA ILE A 32 -12.71 10.41 18.01
C ILE A 32 -12.77 8.91 17.73
N TYR A 33 -13.31 8.53 16.57
CA TYR A 33 -13.15 7.17 16.06
C TYR A 33 -12.17 7.10 14.88
N CYS A 34 -11.45 5.99 14.80
CA CYS A 34 -10.37 5.76 13.84
C CYS A 34 -10.49 4.39 13.16
N ARG A 35 -9.81 4.24 12.02
CA ARG A 35 -9.46 2.95 11.41
C ARG A 35 -8.35 2.25 12.22
N PRO A 36 -8.24 0.90 12.16
CA PRO A 36 -7.15 0.17 12.82
C PRO A 36 -5.76 0.50 12.27
N VAL A 37 -5.69 0.99 11.02
CA VAL A 37 -4.45 1.41 10.36
C VAL A 37 -4.01 2.84 10.67
N CYS A 38 -4.75 3.54 11.55
CA CYS A 38 -4.45 4.94 11.87
C CYS A 38 -3.09 5.04 12.59
N THR A 39 -2.18 5.85 12.05
CA THR A 39 -0.84 6.12 12.62
C THR A 39 -0.86 7.09 13.81
N ALA A 40 -2.03 7.36 14.39
CA ALA A 40 -2.12 8.11 15.63
C ALA A 40 -1.51 7.30 16.79
N ARG A 41 -1.09 7.98 17.85
CA ARG A 41 -0.58 7.31 19.07
C ARG A 41 -1.61 6.29 19.56
N LEU A 42 -1.15 5.06 19.82
CA LEU A 42 -1.99 3.98 20.32
C LEU A 42 -2.68 4.41 21.63
N PRO A 43 -4.02 4.50 21.68
CA PRO A 43 -4.75 4.80 22.91
C PRO A 43 -4.66 3.65 23.92
N ALA A 44 -4.93 3.94 25.20
CA ALA A 44 -5.05 2.91 26.21
C ALA A 44 -6.25 2.00 25.90
N ARG A 45 -6.09 0.70 26.13
CA ARG A 45 -7.17 -0.28 25.89
C ARG A 45 -8.47 0.07 26.61
N THR A 46 -8.37 0.61 27.81
CA THR A 46 -9.53 1.00 28.64
C THR A 46 -10.34 2.14 28.06
N SER A 47 -9.75 2.97 27.17
CA SER A 47 -10.46 4.05 26.49
C SER A 47 -10.97 3.66 25.10
N CYS A 48 -10.82 2.40 24.69
CA CYS A 48 -11.20 1.92 23.37
C CYS A 48 -12.55 1.21 23.38
N THR A 49 -13.41 1.58 22.43
CA THR A 49 -14.64 0.87 22.08
C THR A 49 -14.59 0.48 20.60
N PHE A 50 -15.17 -0.64 20.21
CA PHE A 50 -15.05 -1.17 18.86
C PHE A 50 -16.41 -1.26 18.17
N HIS A 51 -16.45 -0.80 16.93
CA HIS A 51 -17.67 -0.67 16.13
C HIS A 51 -17.52 -1.40 14.80
N GLY A 52 -18.61 -1.99 14.31
CA GLY A 52 -18.60 -2.77 13.06
C GLY A 52 -18.67 -1.90 11.81
N SER A 53 -19.06 -0.63 11.96
CA SER A 53 -19.21 0.31 10.86
C SER A 53 -18.99 1.76 11.34
N PRO A 54 -18.72 2.72 10.45
CA PRO A 54 -18.60 4.13 10.81
C PRO A 54 -19.87 4.68 11.45
N GLU A 55 -21.04 4.28 10.94
CA GLU A 55 -22.34 4.76 11.41
C GLU A 55 -22.60 4.33 12.86
N SER A 56 -22.14 3.12 13.24
CA SER A 56 -22.22 2.65 14.63
C SER A 56 -21.35 3.47 15.58
N ALA A 57 -20.19 3.95 15.11
CA ALA A 57 -19.31 4.80 15.92
C ALA A 57 -19.86 6.23 16.05
N GLU A 58 -20.41 6.78 14.97
CA GLU A 58 -21.05 8.10 15.00
C GLU A 58 -22.31 8.10 15.87
N ALA A 59 -23.15 7.06 15.79
CA ALA A 59 -24.32 6.89 16.65
C ALA A 59 -23.94 6.79 18.14
N ALA A 60 -22.74 6.31 18.45
CA ALA A 60 -22.18 6.29 19.80
C ALA A 60 -21.56 7.63 20.24
N GLY A 61 -21.62 8.67 19.40
CA GLY A 61 -21.18 10.03 19.71
C GLY A 61 -19.72 10.33 19.36
N PHE A 62 -19.03 9.44 18.64
CA PHE A 62 -17.66 9.69 18.21
C PHE A 62 -17.61 10.48 16.90
N ARG A 63 -16.63 11.39 16.77
CA ARG A 63 -16.37 12.15 15.54
C ARG A 63 -15.30 11.47 14.67
N PRO A 64 -15.36 11.58 13.33
CA PRO A 64 -14.38 10.95 12.46
C PRO A 64 -12.98 11.56 12.62
N CYS A 65 -11.97 10.70 12.63
CA CYS A 65 -10.59 11.12 12.65
C CYS A 65 -10.19 11.79 11.33
N ARG A 66 -9.73 13.04 11.39
CA ARG A 66 -9.26 13.80 10.22
C ARG A 66 -7.99 13.23 9.55
N ARG A 67 -7.23 12.39 10.27
CA ARG A 67 -5.98 11.79 9.74
C ARG A 67 -6.28 10.53 8.93
N CYS A 68 -6.98 9.57 9.52
CA CYS A 68 -7.26 8.30 8.84
C CYS A 68 -8.54 8.32 7.99
N ARG A 69 -9.38 9.36 8.11
CA ARG A 69 -10.64 9.55 7.38
C ARG A 69 -11.44 8.25 7.34
N PRO A 70 -11.90 7.74 8.51
CA PRO A 70 -12.58 6.44 8.58
C PRO A 70 -13.82 6.30 7.69
N GLU A 71 -14.44 7.41 7.29
CA GLU A 71 -15.50 7.50 6.30
C GLU A 71 -15.09 7.09 4.88
N LEU A 72 -13.79 7.04 4.57
CA LEU A 72 -13.26 6.59 3.27
C LEU A 72 -12.80 5.13 3.29
N ALA A 73 -12.93 4.43 4.43
CA ALA A 73 -12.43 3.08 4.57
C ALA A 73 -13.17 2.08 3.65
N PRO A 74 -12.47 1.05 3.12
CA PRO A 74 -11.01 0.84 3.17
C PRO A 74 -10.26 1.71 2.15
N GLY A 75 -9.11 2.26 2.55
CA GLY A 75 -8.29 3.12 1.67
C GLY A 75 -8.77 4.57 1.57
N GLY A 76 -8.37 5.26 0.49
CA GLY A 76 -8.88 6.58 0.11
C GLY A 76 -8.41 7.77 0.97
N ALA A 77 -7.68 7.54 2.06
CA ALA A 77 -7.17 8.60 2.94
C ALA A 77 -5.71 8.92 2.65
N SER A 78 -5.23 10.08 3.12
CA SER A 78 -3.82 10.47 2.96
C SER A 78 -2.83 9.49 3.61
N ILE A 79 -3.26 8.75 4.63
CA ILE A 79 -2.47 7.68 5.25
C ILE A 79 -2.27 6.46 4.34
N ASP A 80 -3.03 6.35 3.24
CA ASP A 80 -2.95 5.28 2.24
C ASP A 80 -2.03 5.65 1.07
N ALA A 81 -1.64 6.92 0.93
CA ALA A 81 -0.90 7.44 -0.22
C ALA A 81 0.42 6.69 -0.50
N VAL A 82 1.10 6.18 0.54
CA VAL A 82 2.32 5.37 0.36
C VAL A 82 2.02 4.04 -0.36
N ASN A 83 0.89 3.43 -0.07
CA ASN A 83 0.46 2.19 -0.71
C ASN A 83 -0.01 2.45 -2.15
N ASP A 84 -0.72 3.57 -2.36
CA ASP A 84 -1.14 3.99 -3.71
C ASP A 84 0.07 4.29 -4.60
N LEU A 85 1.09 4.99 -4.07
CA LEU A 85 2.33 5.24 -4.78
C LEU A 85 3.03 3.93 -5.17
N ALA A 86 3.21 2.99 -4.23
CA ALA A 86 3.88 1.72 -4.52
C ALA A 86 3.11 0.90 -5.57
N LYS A 87 1.78 0.88 -5.51
CA LYS A 87 0.94 0.20 -6.51
C LYS A 87 1.07 0.82 -7.89
N VAL A 88 0.92 2.14 -8.00
CA VAL A 88 1.03 2.84 -9.28
C VAL A 88 2.44 2.66 -9.86
N ALA A 89 3.47 2.83 -9.04
CA ALA A 89 4.85 2.59 -9.45
C ALA A 89 5.07 1.15 -9.93
N LEU A 90 4.54 0.15 -9.22
CA LEU A 90 4.67 -1.25 -9.60
C LEU A 90 4.02 -1.52 -10.97
N VAL A 91 2.84 -0.95 -11.25
CA VAL A 91 2.18 -1.06 -12.56
C VAL A 91 3.07 -0.44 -13.64
N ARG A 92 3.55 0.79 -13.44
CA ARG A 92 4.43 1.45 -14.41
C ARG A 92 5.71 0.67 -14.69
N ILE A 93 6.36 0.14 -13.67
CA ILE A 93 7.56 -0.69 -13.84
C ILE A 93 7.23 -1.97 -14.62
N ARG A 94 6.08 -2.60 -14.34
CA ARG A 94 5.59 -3.78 -15.08
C ARG A 94 5.18 -3.48 -16.51
N ASP A 95 4.84 -2.24 -16.83
CA ASP A 95 4.57 -1.80 -18.19
C ASP A 95 5.85 -1.40 -18.95
N GLY A 96 7.01 -1.45 -18.29
CA GLY A 96 8.31 -1.19 -18.93
C GLY A 96 8.84 0.23 -18.72
N ALA A 97 8.32 0.99 -17.76
CA ALA A 97 8.76 2.38 -17.51
C ALA A 97 10.27 2.55 -17.28
N LEU A 98 10.99 1.49 -16.88
CA LEU A 98 12.44 1.51 -16.66
C LEU A 98 13.26 0.89 -17.80
N ASP A 99 12.61 0.45 -18.88
CA ASP A 99 13.31 -0.12 -20.05
C ASP A 99 14.10 0.95 -20.81
N GLU A 100 13.53 2.15 -20.93
CA GLU A 100 14.19 3.31 -21.53
C GLU A 100 14.36 4.48 -20.55
N GLY A 101 13.64 4.46 -19.42
CA GLY A 101 13.66 5.52 -18.41
C GLY A 101 14.48 5.17 -17.17
N SER A 102 14.73 6.18 -16.33
CA SER A 102 15.40 6.01 -15.04
C SER A 102 14.40 5.99 -13.87
N VAL A 103 14.88 5.54 -12.71
CA VAL A 103 14.11 5.65 -11.46
C VAL A 103 13.83 7.11 -11.09
N ALA A 104 14.68 8.04 -11.52
CA ALA A 104 14.50 9.47 -11.28
C ALA A 104 13.30 10.00 -12.08
N ASP A 105 13.20 9.65 -13.37
CA ASP A 105 12.10 10.07 -14.25
C ASP A 105 10.76 9.55 -13.74
N LEU A 106 10.71 8.27 -13.34
CA LEU A 106 9.51 7.68 -12.74
C LEU A 106 9.14 8.35 -11.40
N ALA A 107 10.12 8.75 -10.60
CA ALA A 107 9.84 9.44 -9.34
C ALA A 107 9.27 10.85 -9.58
N GLU A 108 9.83 11.58 -10.55
CA GLU A 108 9.35 12.90 -10.96
C GLU A 108 7.92 12.83 -11.51
N GLU A 109 7.64 11.87 -12.39
CA GLU A 109 6.30 11.63 -12.94
C GLU A 109 5.25 11.36 -11.85
N LEU A 110 5.64 10.62 -10.81
CA LEU A 110 4.77 10.30 -9.67
C LEU A 110 4.77 11.37 -8.56
N GLY A 111 5.42 12.51 -8.79
CA GLY A 111 5.46 13.62 -7.84
C GLY A 111 6.14 13.28 -6.51
N THR A 112 7.15 12.40 -6.54
CA THR A 112 7.85 11.91 -5.35
C THR A 112 9.37 11.96 -5.49
N SER A 113 10.09 11.68 -4.41
CA SER A 113 11.55 11.52 -4.47
C SER A 113 11.92 10.05 -4.71
N VAL A 114 13.04 9.80 -5.39
CA VAL A 114 13.61 8.44 -5.59
C VAL A 114 13.72 7.67 -4.27
N ARG A 115 14.15 8.35 -3.19
CA ARG A 115 14.25 7.75 -1.85
C ARG A 115 12.90 7.33 -1.30
N HIS A 116 11.86 8.15 -1.50
CA HIS A 116 10.51 7.82 -1.03
C HIS A 116 9.88 6.72 -1.89
N LEU A 117 10.05 6.76 -3.21
CA LEU A 117 9.63 5.72 -4.14
C LEU A 117 10.24 4.35 -3.77
N ASN A 118 11.56 4.30 -3.59
CA ASN A 118 12.27 3.07 -3.23
C ASN A 118 11.77 2.49 -1.89
N ARG A 119 11.68 3.32 -0.84
CA ARG A 119 11.15 2.87 0.46
C ARG A 119 9.71 2.35 0.37
N SER A 120 8.88 2.97 -0.46
CA SER A 120 7.49 2.57 -0.62
C SER A 120 7.39 1.20 -1.31
N LEU A 121 8.16 0.99 -2.39
CA LEU A 121 8.23 -0.30 -3.09
C LEU A 121 8.83 -1.41 -2.22
N VAL A 122 9.94 -1.14 -1.50
CA VAL A 122 10.53 -2.14 -0.60
C VAL A 122 9.56 -2.51 0.53
N ARG A 123 8.83 -1.54 1.09
CA ARG A 123 7.85 -1.81 2.15
C ARG A 123 6.66 -2.65 1.67
N GLU A 124 6.10 -2.31 0.51
CA GLU A 124 4.82 -2.90 0.06
C GLU A 124 5.02 -4.12 -0.85
N VAL A 125 6.10 -4.17 -1.63
CA VAL A 125 6.40 -5.22 -2.62
C VAL A 125 7.58 -6.09 -2.19
N GLY A 126 8.46 -5.59 -1.32
CA GLY A 126 9.65 -6.31 -0.84
C GLY A 126 10.90 -6.13 -1.70
N ALA A 127 10.82 -5.36 -2.79
CA ALA A 127 11.92 -5.16 -3.74
C ALA A 127 12.00 -3.71 -4.23
N GLY A 128 13.20 -3.27 -4.62
CA GLY A 128 13.44 -1.95 -5.18
C GLY A 128 13.02 -1.81 -6.66
N PRO A 129 12.92 -0.58 -7.21
CA PRO A 129 12.48 -0.36 -8.58
C PRO A 129 13.27 -1.15 -9.64
N LEU A 130 14.60 -1.16 -9.53
CA LEU A 130 15.49 -1.83 -10.48
C LEU A 130 15.39 -3.36 -10.39
N GLU A 131 15.21 -3.92 -9.19
CA GLU A 131 15.04 -5.35 -8.98
C GLU A 131 13.71 -5.84 -9.56
N ILE A 132 12.64 -5.05 -9.39
CA ILE A 132 11.33 -5.31 -9.98
C ILE A 132 11.42 -5.29 -11.50
N ALA A 133 12.08 -4.28 -12.07
CA ALA A 133 12.30 -4.19 -13.52
C ALA A 133 13.11 -5.39 -14.03
N LEU A 134 14.24 -5.72 -13.41
CA LEU A 134 15.05 -6.87 -13.78
C LEU A 134 14.24 -8.18 -13.73
N THR A 135 13.44 -8.38 -12.69
CA THR A 135 12.56 -9.56 -12.56
C THR A 135 11.58 -9.63 -13.72
N ARG A 136 10.94 -8.52 -14.10
CA ARG A 136 10.06 -8.45 -15.27
C ARG A 136 10.81 -8.85 -16.55
N ARG A 137 11.98 -8.27 -16.80
CA ARG A 137 12.80 -8.58 -18.00
C ARG A 137 13.16 -10.06 -18.08
N LEU A 138 13.61 -10.64 -16.96
CA LEU A 138 13.94 -12.06 -16.89
C LEU A 138 12.73 -12.95 -17.14
N LEU A 139 11.56 -12.61 -16.60
CA LEU A 139 10.34 -13.38 -16.83
C LEU A 139 9.87 -13.30 -18.29
N LEU A 140 9.97 -12.12 -18.92
CA LEU A 140 9.64 -11.93 -20.32
C LEU A 140 10.62 -12.70 -21.23
N ALA A 141 11.93 -12.59 -20.97
CA ALA A 141 12.94 -13.35 -21.71
C ALA A 141 12.73 -14.87 -21.59
N LYS A 142 12.47 -15.38 -20.37
CA LYS A 142 12.15 -16.79 -20.14
C LYS A 142 10.94 -17.25 -20.94
N ARG A 143 9.90 -16.42 -21.02
CA ARG A 143 8.70 -16.71 -21.80
C ARG A 143 9.00 -16.75 -23.29
N LEU A 144 9.69 -15.75 -23.82
CA LEU A 144 10.04 -15.71 -25.25
C LEU A 144 10.95 -16.89 -25.65
N LEU A 145 11.89 -17.27 -24.78
CA LEU A 145 12.74 -18.45 -25.00
C LEU A 145 11.95 -19.77 -25.01
N ALA A 146 10.84 -19.85 -24.29
CA ALA A 146 10.02 -21.06 -24.21
C ALA A 146 8.95 -21.13 -25.31
N ASP A 147 8.40 -19.97 -25.69
CA ASP A 147 7.19 -19.88 -26.51
C ASP A 147 7.47 -19.46 -27.97
N THR A 148 8.70 -19.09 -28.32
CA THR A 148 9.06 -18.57 -29.66
C THR A 148 10.41 -19.10 -30.16
N ASP A 149 10.62 -19.05 -31.48
CA ASP A 149 11.90 -19.35 -32.13
C ASP A 149 12.71 -18.07 -32.44
N LEU A 150 12.45 -16.98 -31.72
CA LEU A 150 13.16 -15.72 -31.93
C LEU A 150 14.66 -15.89 -31.63
N PRO A 151 15.56 -15.25 -32.41
CA PRO A 151 16.97 -15.20 -32.07
C PRO A 151 17.20 -14.60 -30.68
N ILE A 152 18.20 -15.11 -29.95
CA ILE A 152 18.51 -14.67 -28.57
C ILE A 152 18.71 -13.14 -28.48
N GLY A 153 19.29 -12.52 -29.52
CA GLY A 153 19.46 -11.07 -29.59
C GLY A 153 18.14 -10.30 -29.65
N GLU A 154 17.16 -10.78 -30.41
CA GLU A 154 15.82 -10.19 -30.49
C GLU A 154 15.05 -10.40 -29.18
N ILE A 155 15.23 -11.55 -28.53
CA ILE A 155 14.66 -11.82 -27.20
C ILE A 155 15.23 -10.85 -26.17
N ALA A 156 16.55 -10.62 -26.16
CA ALA A 156 17.17 -9.70 -25.22
C ALA A 156 16.62 -8.27 -25.38
N LEU A 157 16.53 -7.79 -26.63
CA LEU A 157 15.98 -6.48 -26.96
C LEU A 157 14.49 -6.38 -26.55
N ALA A 158 13.67 -7.34 -26.94
CA ALA A 158 12.23 -7.36 -26.61
C ALA A 158 11.98 -7.48 -25.11
N ALA A 159 12.89 -8.13 -24.37
CA ALA A 159 12.83 -8.22 -22.92
C ALA A 159 13.33 -6.97 -22.19
N GLY A 160 13.78 -5.93 -22.90
CA GLY A 160 14.26 -4.68 -22.30
C GLY A 160 15.70 -4.74 -21.79
N PHE A 161 16.50 -5.72 -22.22
CA PHE A 161 17.95 -5.70 -22.01
C PHE A 161 18.60 -4.82 -23.08
N GLY A 162 18.78 -3.54 -22.77
CA GLY A 162 19.65 -2.65 -23.52
C GLY A 162 21.10 -2.82 -23.07
N SER A 163 22.01 -3.05 -24.03
CA SER A 163 23.47 -3.00 -23.84
C SER A 163 23.96 -1.57 -23.73
#